data_AF-A0A125RIS7-F1
#
_entry.id   AF-A0A125RIS7-F1
#
_cell.length_a   1.000
_cell.length_b   1.000
_cell.length_c   1.000
_cell.angle_alpha   90.00
_cell.angle_beta   90.00
_cell.angle_gamma   90.00
#
_symmetry.space_group_name_H-M   'P 1'
#
loop_
_entity.id
_entity.type
_entity.pdbx_description
1 polymer ?
#
loop_
_entity_poly.entity_id
_entity_poly.type
_entity_poly.pdbx_seq_one_letter_code
_entity_poly.pdbx_strand_id
1 'polypeptide(L)'
;ISPDGKTGAIINDTTGRINRTVDFVDLATGKIIETRTIYQSANLRGVAYTPDGAFVLVTMEQPKNWLPVCEAENAQIFSNNLAVVETKRGGKVASIPLDEHNNYDGNP
;
A
#
# COMPACT_ATOMS: atom_id res chain seq x y z
N ILE A 1 -5.39 -13.75 3.74
CA ILE A 1 -4.91 -15.10 3.35
C ILE A 1 -5.19 -15.28 1.87
N SER A 2 -4.30 -15.92 1.13
CA SER A 2 -4.48 -16.22 -0.30
C SER A 2 -5.65 -17.19 -0.54
N PRO A 3 -6.31 -17.16 -1.72
CA PRO A 3 -7.44 -18.03 -2.02
C PRO A 3 -7.13 -19.53 -1.93
N ASP A 4 -5.89 -19.94 -2.20
CA ASP A 4 -5.44 -21.33 -2.09
C ASP A 4 -5.04 -21.74 -0.66
N GLY A 5 -5.06 -20.79 0.29
CA GLY A 5 -4.75 -21.01 1.69
C GLY A 5 -3.28 -21.24 2.01
N LYS A 6 -2.35 -21.06 1.07
CA LYS A 6 -0.93 -21.41 1.28
C LYS A 6 -0.07 -20.22 1.73
N THR A 7 -0.45 -19.02 1.31
CA THR A 7 0.32 -17.80 1.58
C THR A 7 -0.51 -16.77 2.34
N GLY A 8 0.09 -16.13 3.34
CA GLY A 8 -0.44 -14.94 4.03
C GLY A 8 0.25 -13.68 3.52
N ALA A 9 -0.48 -12.56 3.45
CA ALA A 9 0.08 -11.24 3.24
C ALA A 9 -0.15 -10.42 4.50
N ILE A 10 0.91 -9.83 5.05
CA ILE A 10 0.90 -9.03 6.28
C ILE A 10 1.40 -7.64 5.94
N ILE A 11 0.58 -6.63 6.22
CA ILE A 11 0.99 -5.22 6.05
C ILE A 11 1.76 -4.74 7.28
N ASN A 12 2.92 -4.15 7.05
CA ASN A 12 3.79 -3.65 8.11
C ASN A 12 3.74 -2.12 8.15
N ASP A 13 2.83 -1.60 8.97
CA ASP A 13 2.66 -0.16 9.15
C ASP A 13 3.72 0.42 10.11
N THR A 14 4.99 0.47 9.67
CA THR A 14 6.12 0.88 10.53
C THR A 14 6.18 2.40 10.77
N THR A 15 6.05 2.82 12.03
CA THR A 15 6.19 4.22 12.45
C THR A 15 7.58 4.79 12.15
N GLY A 16 7.65 6.04 11.69
CA GLY A 16 8.92 6.73 11.40
C GLY A 16 9.62 6.27 10.12
N ARG A 17 8.94 5.49 9.25
CA ARG A 17 9.46 5.06 7.95
C ARG A 17 8.59 5.60 6.82
N ILE A 18 9.24 6.17 5.81
CA ILE A 18 8.60 6.66 4.58
C ILE A 18 8.29 5.53 3.58
N ASN A 19 8.96 4.39 3.74
CA ASN A 19 8.76 3.18 2.94
C ASN A 19 8.29 2.08 3.88
N ARG A 20 7.04 1.64 3.71
CA ARG A 20 6.45 0.55 4.49
C ARG A 20 6.44 -0.72 3.64
N THR A 21 6.11 -1.87 4.22
CA THR A 21 6.26 -3.15 3.53
C THR A 21 5.01 -4.03 3.63
N VAL A 22 4.96 -5.01 2.74
CA VAL A 22 4.10 -6.19 2.86
C VAL A 22 5.00 -7.43 2.91
N ASP A 23 4.79 -8.27 3.91
CA ASP A 23 5.44 -9.57 4.02
C ASP A 23 4.52 -10.66 3.45
N PHE A 24 5.10 -11.52 2.62
CA PHE A 24 4.51 -12.77 2.20
C PHE A 24 5.02 -13.88 3.09
N VAL A 25 4.10 -14.63 3.70
CA VAL A 25 4.39 -15.69 4.66
C VAL A 25 3.88 -17.01 4.11
N ASP A 26 4.73 -18.03 4.13
CA ASP A 26 4.29 -19.41 3.92
C ASP A 26 3.54 -19.90 5.17
N LEU A 27 2.27 -20.25 5.02
CA LEU A 27 1.41 -20.58 6.16
C LEU A 27 1.65 -21.97 6.74
N ALA A 28 2.27 -22.87 5.98
CA ALA A 28 2.62 -24.20 6.47
C ALA A 28 3.81 -24.15 7.44
N THR A 29 4.78 -23.27 7.16
CA THR A 29 6.03 -23.15 7.92
C THR A 29 6.07 -21.94 8.85
N GLY A 30 5.18 -20.97 8.66
CA GLY A 30 5.16 -19.71 9.39
C GLY A 30 6.33 -18.78 9.04
N LYS A 31 7.05 -19.03 7.94
CA LYS A 31 8.23 -18.26 7.56
C LYS A 31 7.89 -17.17 6.54
N ILE A 32 8.52 -16.02 6.69
CA ILE A 32 8.53 -14.98 5.65
C ILE A 32 9.32 -15.51 4.46
N ILE A 33 8.67 -15.54 3.30
CA ILE A 33 9.27 -15.97 2.03
C ILE A 33 9.71 -14.79 1.17
N GLU A 34 9.09 -13.62 1.35
CA GLU A 34 9.42 -12.40 0.63
C GLU A 34 8.89 -11.18 1.39
N THR A 35 9.67 -10.10 1.42
CA THR A 35 9.22 -8.78 1.87
C THR A 35 9.25 -7.84 0.68
N ARG A 36 8.15 -7.13 0.41
CA ARG A 36 8.09 -6.12 -0.64
C ARG A 36 7.85 -4.74 -0.08
N THR A 37 8.59 -3.78 -0.63
CA THR A 37 8.48 -2.37 -0.26
C THR A 37 7.37 -1.69 -1.03
N ILE A 38 6.52 -0.96 -0.31
CA ILE A 38 5.59 0.02 -0.87
C ILE A 38 6.23 1.39 -0.63
N TYR A 39 6.82 1.97 -1.67
CA TYR A 39 7.55 3.23 -1.57
C TYR A 39 6.61 4.40 -1.28
N GLN A 40 7.09 5.37 -0.50
CA GLN A 40 6.34 6.59 -0.16
C GLN A 40 4.93 6.29 0.38
N SER A 41 4.85 5.47 1.42
CA SER A 41 3.57 5.01 1.97
C SER A 41 3.43 5.29 3.46
N ALA A 42 2.21 5.59 3.86
CA ALA A 42 1.79 5.78 5.24
C ALA A 42 0.44 5.13 5.49
N ASN A 43 0.14 4.87 6.76
CA ASN A 43 -1.19 4.52 7.24
C ASN A 43 -1.82 3.36 6.45
N LEU A 44 -1.11 2.23 6.36
CA LEU A 44 -1.66 1.00 5.78
C LEU A 44 -2.75 0.48 6.71
N ARG A 45 -3.98 0.29 6.20
CA ARG A 45 -5.16 -0.04 7.04
C ARG A 45 -5.94 -1.28 6.61
N GLY A 46 -5.99 -1.55 5.31
CA GLY A 46 -6.67 -2.72 4.76
C GLY A 46 -5.72 -3.52 3.89
N VAL A 47 -5.88 -4.84 3.89
CA VAL A 47 -5.18 -5.75 2.99
C VAL A 47 -6.12 -6.85 2.52
N ALA A 48 -6.17 -7.11 1.22
CA ALA A 48 -7.00 -8.17 0.64
C ALA A 48 -6.30 -8.83 -0.54
N TYR A 49 -6.47 -10.15 -0.69
CA TYR A 49 -6.13 -10.83 -1.93
C TYR A 49 -7.26 -10.66 -2.96
N THR A 50 -6.91 -10.60 -4.24
CA THR A 50 -7.90 -10.80 -5.31
C THR A 50 -8.40 -12.24 -5.33
N PRO A 51 -9.62 -12.52 -5.82
CA PRO A 51 -10.18 -13.88 -5.83
C PRO A 51 -9.34 -14.91 -6.61
N ASP A 52 -8.63 -14.46 -7.64
CA ASP A 52 -7.70 -15.27 -8.44
C ASP A 52 -6.32 -15.44 -7.78
N GLY A 53 -6.07 -14.73 -6.67
CA GLY A 53 -4.81 -14.74 -5.94
C GLY A 53 -3.66 -14.03 -6.66
N ALA A 54 -3.90 -13.35 -7.79
CA ALA A 54 -2.86 -12.70 -8.58
C ALA A 54 -2.32 -11.41 -7.94
N PHE A 55 -3.12 -10.76 -7.11
CA PHE A 55 -2.75 -9.50 -6.45
C PHE A 55 -3.09 -9.48 -4.97
N VAL A 56 -2.34 -8.68 -4.24
CA VAL A 56 -2.71 -8.15 -2.92
C VAL A 56 -2.96 -6.65 -3.07
N LEU A 57 -4.09 -6.20 -2.56
CA LEU A 57 -4.51 -4.81 -2.53
C LEU A 57 -4.32 -4.26 -1.12
N VAL A 58 -3.69 -3.09 -1.00
CA VAL A 58 -3.42 -2.44 0.29
C VAL A 58 -3.91 -0.99 0.24
N THR A 59 -4.79 -0.61 1.17
CA THR A 59 -5.21 0.80 1.31
C THR A 59 -4.14 1.57 2.08
N MET A 60 -3.74 2.73 1.57
CA MET A 60 -2.66 3.53 2.12
C MET A 60 -2.85 5.03 1.84
N GLU A 61 -2.06 5.86 2.50
CA GLU A 61 -1.80 7.25 2.14
C GLU A 61 -0.40 7.40 1.53
N GLN A 62 -0.23 8.33 0.60
CA GLN A 62 1.05 8.67 0.00
C GLN A 62 1.47 10.11 0.38
N PRO A 63 2.31 10.25 1.41
CA PRO A 63 2.82 11.55 1.85
C PRO A 63 3.95 12.07 0.95
N LYS A 64 4.06 13.39 0.82
CA LYS A 64 5.15 14.07 0.10
C LYS A 64 6.05 14.79 1.09
N ASN A 65 6.69 14.01 1.96
CA ASN A 65 7.49 14.49 3.10
C ASN A 65 8.65 15.44 2.75
N TRP A 66 9.06 15.47 1.49
CA TRP A 66 10.18 16.29 1.00
C TRP A 66 9.73 17.57 0.30
N LEU A 67 8.42 17.81 0.17
CA LEU A 67 7.88 19.07 -0.33
C LEU A 67 7.54 19.98 0.85
N PRO A 68 7.71 21.31 0.71
CA PRO A 68 7.16 22.25 1.67
C PRO A 68 5.63 22.15 1.65
N VAL A 69 5.01 22.41 2.80
CA VAL A 69 3.57 22.53 2.92
C VAL A 69 3.17 23.94 2.51
N CYS A 70 2.63 24.10 1.31
CA CYS A 70 2.26 25.40 0.75
C CYS A 70 0.76 25.49 0.40
N GLU A 71 0.19 24.40 -0.09
CA GLU A 71 -1.17 24.35 -0.62
C GLU A 71 -1.81 22.99 -0.34
N ALA A 72 -3.14 22.91 -0.36
CA ALA A 72 -3.87 21.64 -0.17
C ALA A 72 -4.11 20.94 -1.52
N GLU A 73 -4.12 21.72 -2.60
CA GLU A 73 -4.45 21.36 -3.96
C GLU A 73 -3.54 20.26 -4.51
N ASN A 74 -4.04 19.53 -5.51
CA ASN A 74 -3.28 18.51 -6.25
C ASN A 74 -2.65 17.40 -5.39
N ALA A 75 -3.13 17.23 -4.16
CA ALA A 75 -2.55 16.33 -3.17
C ALA A 75 -1.07 16.63 -2.86
N GLN A 76 -0.71 17.92 -2.76
CA GLN A 76 0.67 18.34 -2.47
C GLN A 76 1.20 17.72 -1.17
N ILE A 77 0.35 17.55 -0.14
CA ILE A 77 0.77 17.04 1.16
C ILE A 77 0.54 15.52 1.27
N PHE A 78 -0.72 15.10 1.12
CA PHE A 78 -1.17 13.71 1.19
C PHE A 78 -2.07 13.39 0.01
N SER A 79 -2.00 12.14 -0.46
CA SER A 79 -3.07 11.54 -1.27
C SER A 79 -3.50 10.21 -0.65
N ASN A 80 -4.76 9.82 -0.84
CA ASN A 80 -5.24 8.47 -0.58
C ASN A 80 -4.95 7.59 -1.80
N ASN A 81 -4.42 6.40 -1.55
CA ASN A 81 -3.94 5.51 -2.60
C ASN A 81 -4.30 4.04 -2.32
N LEU A 82 -4.40 3.27 -3.40
CA LEU A 82 -4.43 1.81 -3.37
C LEU A 82 -3.11 1.28 -3.90
N ALA A 83 -2.35 0.55 -3.10
CA ALA A 83 -1.22 -0.22 -3.59
C ALA A 83 -1.70 -1.57 -4.14
N VAL A 84 -1.27 -1.91 -5.35
CA VAL A 84 -1.53 -3.16 -6.05
C VAL A 84 -0.21 -3.93 -6.14
N VAL A 85 -0.17 -5.10 -5.50
CA VAL A 85 1.05 -5.91 -5.33
C VAL A 85 0.86 -7.25 -6.02
N GLU A 86 1.62 -7.53 -7.09
CA GLU A 86 1.55 -8.82 -7.82
C GLU A 86 2.05 -9.97 -6.95
N THR A 87 1.27 -11.01 -6.66
CA THR A 87 1.64 -12.03 -5.66
C THR A 87 2.80 -12.94 -6.07
N LYS A 88 3.02 -13.13 -7.39
CA LYS A 88 4.15 -13.92 -7.92
C LYS A 88 5.48 -13.46 -7.32
N ARG A 89 6.40 -14.38 -7.05
CA ARG A 89 7.71 -14.07 -6.45
C ARG A 89 8.45 -13.00 -7.25
N GLY A 90 8.96 -11.96 -6.57
CA GLY A 90 9.58 -10.80 -7.23
C GLY A 90 8.59 -9.93 -8.01
N GLY A 91 7.30 -10.05 -7.71
CA GLY A 91 6.23 -9.29 -8.35
C GLY A 91 6.32 -7.79 -8.09
N LYS A 92 5.74 -7.01 -9.00
CA LYS A 92 5.77 -5.55 -8.96
C LYS A 92 4.77 -4.99 -7.93
N VAL A 93 5.05 -3.77 -7.51
CA VAL A 93 4.17 -2.93 -6.70
C VAL A 93 3.84 -1.69 -7.52
N ALA A 94 2.55 -1.38 -7.64
CA ALA A 94 2.06 -0.14 -8.22
C ALA A 94 1.18 0.59 -7.19
N SER A 95 1.17 1.92 -7.21
CA SER A 95 0.28 2.74 -6.39
C SER A 95 -0.69 3.49 -7.29
N ILE A 96 -1.97 3.42 -6.98
CA ILE A 96 -3.05 4.05 -7.72
C ILE A 96 -3.63 5.16 -6.84
N PRO A 97 -3.61 6.44 -7.28
CA PRO A 97 -4.28 7.52 -6.55
C PRO A 97 -5.79 7.32 -6.59
N LEU A 98 -6.46 7.62 -5.46
CA LEU A 98 -7.91 7.53 -5.32
C LEU A 98 -8.58 8.90 -5.22
N ASP A 99 -7.82 9.97 -5.02
CA ASP A 99 -8.37 11.31 -4.88
C ASP A 99 -8.69 11.94 -6.24
N GLU A 100 -9.72 12.79 -6.27
CA GLU A 100 -9.90 13.75 -7.36
C GLU A 100 -8.93 14.92 -7.17
N HIS A 101 -7.86 14.94 -7.97
CA HIS A 101 -6.80 15.95 -7.84
C HIS A 101 -7.24 17.40 -8.11
N ASN A 102 -8.43 17.62 -8.68
CA ASN A 102 -8.90 18.91 -9.19
C ASN A 102 -10.18 19.46 -8.54
N ASN A 103 -10.78 18.78 -7.56
CA ASN A 103 -12.04 19.23 -6.97
C ASN A 103 -12.01 19.14 -5.44
N TYR A 104 -11.31 20.10 -4.82
CA TYR A 104 -11.54 20.38 -3.42
C TYR A 104 -12.84 21.20 -3.33
N ASP A 105 -13.89 20.62 -2.73
CA ASP A 105 -14.93 21.46 -2.14
C ASP A 105 -14.29 22.16 -0.95
N GLY A 106 -13.86 23.39 -1.17
CA GLY A 106 -13.29 24.29 -0.16
C GLY A 106 -14.34 24.89 0.76
N ASN A 107 -15.50 24.25 0.95
CA ASN A 107 -16.43 24.71 1.97
C ASN A 107 -15.88 24.43 3.38
N PRO A 108 -15.83 25.45 4.25
CA PRO A 108 -15.48 25.28 5.66
C PRO A 108 -16.50 24.42 6.43
#